data_AF-A0A373BG71-F1
#
_entry.id   AF-A0A373BG71-F1
#
_cell.length_a   1.000
_cell.length_b   1.000
_cell.length_c   1.000
_cell.angle_alpha   90.00
_cell.angle_beta   90.00
_cell.angle_gamma   90.00
#
_symmetry.space_group_name_H-M   'P 1'
#
loop_
_entity.id
_entity.type
_entity.pdbx_description
1 polymer ?
#
loop_
_entity_poly.entity_id
_entity_poly.type
_entity_poly.pdbx_seq_one_letter_code
_entity_poly.pdbx_strand_id
1 'polypeptide(L)'
;MSKPVFDHEIFRIAHPVMQKLIQQAVQNKEFQATFPDLYVYLEHVIIQIGINLKDLLIAKYQEKTTLSATVIQKNVETILLDRRLIDHVVGYCQTHELSLADEYLINDLLQHYEILKLFDQSYAFFWDQIKEYERISNDTHLSETLRTHLKNNNLYLPNLFPHWTIEQLFLDYFMIFIDYHKFNNSKVKNPNITKQPTPEECRLVLSRLFKYNSPLPAYNKSFIDASSYNLNATSAEYLSLNIHLDEELNNLPSIINDFLHHMVARKVDRLRNGLNAAIPINEVQFQKIHQTRSQLDIVGNASSTLKRADTVLSALISLIFYEQVFKSKILKGNPTKFQGINYSKILLEQSNIEIPDVEKATFDLAIAHDLAECINRNDDYDLTQHMDRLYDLLSSFEDIQMSTATQNAISGKIESILCTNNGAPHTHKISKDSLKSTVPDTLELLSKKLSKVINI
;
A
#
# COMPACT_ATOMS: atom_id res chain seq x y z
N MET A 1 -6.95 26.15 -9.89
CA MET A 1 -6.95 24.98 -8.99
C MET A 1 -8.24 24.19 -9.21
N SER A 2 -8.16 22.93 -9.66
CA SER A 2 -9.35 22.07 -9.79
C SER A 2 -9.89 21.74 -8.39
N LYS A 3 -11.18 21.99 -8.16
CA LYS A 3 -11.84 21.81 -6.86
C LYS A 3 -12.23 20.33 -6.67
N PRO A 4 -12.24 19.80 -5.43
CA PRO A 4 -12.67 18.42 -5.19
C PRO A 4 -14.14 18.25 -5.61
N VAL A 5 -14.44 17.10 -6.22
CA VAL A 5 -15.75 16.78 -6.84
C VAL A 5 -16.83 16.56 -5.77
N PHE A 6 -16.45 15.99 -4.62
CA PHE A 6 -17.32 15.74 -3.47
C PHE A 6 -16.86 16.53 -2.24
N ASP A 7 -17.81 16.90 -1.39
CA ASP A 7 -17.55 17.68 -0.17
C ASP A 7 -18.46 17.23 0.97
N HIS A 8 -18.26 15.98 1.40
CA HIS A 8 -18.89 15.35 2.57
C HIS A 8 -17.89 14.40 3.24
N GLU A 9 -18.22 13.93 4.44
CA GLU A 9 -17.24 13.26 5.32
C GLU A 9 -16.72 11.92 4.79
N ILE A 10 -17.57 11.15 4.10
CA ILE A 10 -17.15 9.90 3.44
C ILE A 10 -16.01 10.17 2.44
N PHE A 11 -16.13 11.20 1.60
CA PHE A 11 -15.07 11.57 0.66
C PHE A 11 -13.81 12.06 1.40
N ARG A 12 -13.97 12.89 2.43
CA ARG A 12 -12.84 13.45 3.20
C ARG A 12 -12.02 12.37 3.92
N ILE A 13 -12.61 11.22 4.23
CA ILE A 13 -11.91 10.08 4.85
C ILE A 13 -11.40 9.11 3.78
N ALA A 14 -12.26 8.66 2.87
CA ALA A 14 -11.88 7.65 1.88
C ALA A 14 -10.81 8.16 0.92
N HIS A 15 -10.90 9.42 0.48
CA HIS A 15 -10.02 9.93 -0.56
C HIS A 15 -8.55 10.00 -0.13
N PRO A 16 -8.16 10.58 1.03
CA PRO A 16 -6.79 10.54 1.50
C PRO A 16 -6.25 9.12 1.73
N VAL A 17 -7.08 8.23 2.27
CA VAL A 17 -6.69 6.82 2.51
C VAL A 17 -6.34 6.15 1.18
N MET A 18 -7.20 6.30 0.17
CA MET A 18 -6.99 5.70 -1.15
C MET A 18 -5.80 6.28 -1.89
N GLN A 19 -5.54 7.58 -1.76
CA GLN A 19 -4.33 8.19 -2.34
C GLN A 19 -3.06 7.55 -1.78
N LYS A 20 -2.98 7.34 -0.46
CA LYS A 20 -1.85 6.67 0.19
C LYS A 20 -1.69 5.23 -0.28
N LEU A 21 -2.79 4.47 -0.37
CA LEU A 21 -2.76 3.08 -0.83
C LEU A 21 -2.37 2.97 -2.32
N ILE A 22 -2.84 3.88 -3.17
CA ILE A 22 -2.42 3.93 -4.59
C ILE A 22 -0.94 4.28 -4.70
N GLN A 23 -0.44 5.24 -3.91
CA GLN A 23 0.98 5.58 -3.90
C GLN A 23 1.84 4.38 -3.46
N GLN A 24 1.39 3.63 -2.44
CA GLN A 24 2.02 2.38 -2.04
C GLN A 24 2.00 1.33 -3.16
N ALA A 25 0.87 1.17 -3.86
CA ALA A 25 0.78 0.27 -5.01
C ALA A 25 1.80 0.67 -6.10
N VAL A 26 1.92 1.96 -6.42
CA VAL A 26 2.90 2.45 -7.40
C VAL A 26 4.32 2.11 -6.97
N GLN A 27 4.69 2.36 -5.71
CA GLN A 27 6.02 2.03 -5.18
C GLN A 27 6.31 0.51 -5.25
N ASN A 28 5.35 -0.32 -4.84
CA ASN A 28 5.43 -1.78 -5.00
C ASN A 28 5.67 -2.15 -6.47
N LYS A 29 4.88 -1.60 -7.40
CA LYS A 29 4.96 -1.95 -8.82
C LYS A 29 6.24 -1.45 -9.48
N GLU A 30 6.79 -0.32 -9.07
CA GLU A 30 8.10 0.13 -9.55
C GLU A 30 9.21 -0.78 -9.07
N PHE A 31 9.16 -1.19 -7.80
CA PHE A 31 10.12 -2.13 -7.24
C PHE A 31 10.01 -3.50 -7.92
N GLN A 32 8.79 -4.02 -8.11
CA GLN A 32 8.51 -5.25 -8.85
C GLN A 32 8.98 -5.17 -10.30
N ALA A 33 8.80 -4.03 -10.98
CA ALA A 33 9.30 -3.83 -12.33
C ALA A 33 10.82 -3.86 -12.42
N THR A 34 11.48 -3.34 -11.38
CA THR A 34 12.94 -3.31 -11.30
C THR A 34 13.51 -4.69 -11.01
N PHE A 35 12.88 -5.41 -10.08
CA PHE A 35 13.32 -6.69 -9.54
C PHE A 35 12.24 -7.77 -9.66
N PRO A 36 11.78 -8.15 -10.87
CA PRO A 36 10.63 -9.04 -11.05
C PRO A 36 10.81 -10.42 -10.40
N ASP A 37 12.00 -11.01 -10.50
CA ASP A 37 12.28 -12.35 -10.00
C ASP A 37 12.59 -12.32 -8.48
N LEU A 38 13.44 -11.39 -8.04
CA LEU A 38 13.73 -11.17 -6.63
C LEU A 38 12.48 -10.74 -5.85
N TYR A 39 11.57 -9.97 -6.44
CA TYR A 39 10.30 -9.58 -5.80
C TYR A 39 9.49 -10.83 -5.43
N VAL A 40 9.33 -11.77 -6.36
CA VAL A 40 8.63 -13.04 -6.10
C VAL A 40 9.37 -13.83 -5.03
N TYR A 41 10.70 -13.89 -5.08
CA TYR A 41 11.49 -14.56 -4.04
C TYR A 41 11.29 -13.93 -2.65
N LEU A 42 11.32 -12.61 -2.56
CA LEU A 42 11.11 -11.85 -1.32
C LEU A 42 9.71 -12.06 -0.73
N GLU A 43 8.67 -12.18 -1.56
CA GLU A 43 7.32 -12.54 -1.08
C GLU A 43 7.34 -13.87 -0.32
N HIS A 44 8.05 -14.88 -0.82
CA HIS A 44 8.18 -16.17 -0.15
C HIS A 44 8.97 -16.06 1.16
N VAL A 45 10.06 -15.28 1.17
CA VAL A 45 10.87 -15.05 2.38
C VAL A 45 10.03 -14.38 3.47
N ILE A 46 9.24 -13.36 3.13
CA ILE A 46 8.37 -12.65 4.07
C ILE A 46 7.26 -13.57 4.61
N ILE A 47 6.67 -14.41 3.75
CA ILE A 47 5.70 -15.43 4.18
C ILE A 47 6.34 -16.38 5.20
N GLN A 48 7.57 -16.84 4.95
CA GLN A 48 8.27 -17.73 5.86
C GLN A 48 8.60 -17.06 7.21
N ILE A 49 9.01 -15.79 7.19
CA ILE A 49 9.16 -14.98 8.42
C ILE A 49 7.83 -14.97 9.18
N GLY A 50 6.71 -14.68 8.51
CA GLY A 50 5.38 -14.68 9.11
C GLY A 50 4.99 -16.01 9.75
N ILE A 51 5.28 -17.14 9.09
CA ILE A 51 5.04 -18.48 9.64
C ILE A 51 5.88 -18.72 10.90
N ASN A 52 7.18 -18.41 10.85
CA ASN A 52 8.08 -18.59 11.99
C ASN A 52 7.65 -17.74 13.20
N LEU A 53 7.22 -16.50 12.96
CA LEU A 53 6.68 -15.62 13.99
C LEU A 53 5.39 -16.18 14.59
N LYS A 54 4.48 -16.68 13.76
CA LYS A 54 3.22 -17.29 14.22
C LYS A 54 3.47 -18.45 15.17
N ASP A 55 4.33 -19.38 14.77
CA ASP A 55 4.60 -20.59 15.56
C ASP A 55 5.24 -20.24 16.91
N LEU A 56 6.17 -19.28 16.92
CA LEU A 56 6.82 -18.81 18.14
C LEU A 56 5.81 -18.12 19.09
N LEU A 57 4.95 -17.24 18.57
CA LEU A 57 3.95 -16.56 19.39
C LEU A 57 2.93 -17.54 19.97
N ILE A 58 2.51 -18.56 19.20
CA ILE A 58 1.62 -19.62 19.68
C ILE A 58 2.27 -20.37 20.83
N ALA A 59 3.52 -20.81 20.68
CA ALA A 59 4.26 -21.51 21.74
C ALA A 59 4.34 -20.66 23.02
N LYS A 60 4.62 -19.36 22.88
CA LYS A 60 4.71 -18.43 24.01
C LYS A 60 3.38 -18.21 24.72
N TYR A 61 2.27 -18.15 23.99
CA TYR A 61 0.94 -18.12 24.60
C TYR A 61 0.61 -19.40 25.37
N GLN A 62 1.01 -20.56 24.83
CA GLN A 62 0.83 -21.85 25.49
C GLN A 62 1.68 -21.98 26.76
N GLU A 63 2.88 -21.38 26.79
CA GLU A 63 3.73 -21.31 27.99
C GLU A 63 3.12 -20.44 29.10
N LYS A 64 2.51 -19.29 28.73
CA LYS A 64 2.10 -18.24 29.69
C LYS A 64 0.63 -18.26 30.08
N THR A 65 -0.22 -18.95 29.33
CA THR A 65 -1.68 -18.87 29.51
C THR A 65 -2.36 -20.24 29.41
N THR A 66 -3.57 -20.34 29.95
CA THR A 66 -4.44 -21.53 29.81
C THR A 66 -5.54 -21.31 28.77
N LEU A 67 -5.34 -20.38 27.83
CA LEU A 67 -6.33 -20.07 26.80
C LEU A 67 -6.49 -21.25 25.84
N SER A 68 -7.69 -21.38 25.24
CA SER A 68 -7.92 -22.39 24.21
C SER A 68 -7.14 -22.07 22.93
N ALA A 69 -6.80 -23.10 22.15
CA ALA A 69 -6.05 -22.95 20.91
C ALA A 69 -6.71 -21.95 19.93
N THR A 70 -8.04 -21.94 19.84
CA THR A 70 -8.79 -21.00 18.99
C THR A 70 -8.61 -19.54 19.43
N VAL A 71 -8.60 -19.29 20.75
CA VAL A 71 -8.39 -17.94 21.28
C VAL A 71 -6.94 -17.50 21.08
N ILE A 72 -5.99 -18.40 21.30
CA ILE A 72 -4.56 -18.13 21.02
C ILE A 72 -4.36 -17.78 19.55
N GLN A 73 -4.92 -18.57 18.63
CA GLN A 73 -4.80 -18.31 17.20
C GLN A 73 -5.32 -16.93 16.83
N LYS A 74 -6.51 -16.56 17.31
CA LYS A 74 -7.10 -15.23 17.05
C LYS A 74 -6.22 -14.09 17.60
N ASN A 75 -5.67 -14.25 18.80
CA ASN A 75 -4.79 -13.24 19.39
C ASN A 75 -3.48 -13.10 18.61
N VAL A 76 -2.90 -14.22 18.16
CA VAL A 76 -1.70 -14.22 17.33
C VAL A 76 -1.96 -13.57 15.97
N GLU A 77 -3.09 -13.87 15.32
CA GLU A 77 -3.49 -13.20 14.08
C GLU A 77 -3.66 -11.69 14.28
N THR A 78 -4.26 -11.26 15.41
CA THR A 78 -4.36 -9.84 15.77
C THR A 78 -2.98 -9.19 15.90
N ILE A 79 -2.01 -9.87 16.53
CA ILE A 79 -0.63 -9.36 16.67
C ILE A 79 0.07 -9.27 15.31
N LEU A 80 -0.04 -10.30 14.48
CA LEU A 80 0.67 -10.37 13.21
C LEU A 80 0.09 -9.39 12.18
N LEU A 81 -1.23 -9.29 12.09
CA LEU A 81 -1.94 -8.59 11.01
C LEU A 81 -2.45 -7.20 11.43
N ASP A 82 -3.17 -7.12 12.55
CA ASP A 82 -3.80 -5.85 12.98
C ASP A 82 -2.77 -4.92 13.64
N ARG A 83 -1.89 -5.49 14.48
CA ARG A 83 -0.74 -4.79 15.06
C ARG A 83 0.47 -4.78 14.11
N ARG A 84 0.37 -5.48 12.98
CA ARG A 84 1.36 -5.46 11.89
C ARG A 84 2.77 -5.91 12.28
N LEU A 85 2.91 -6.82 13.24
CA LEU A 85 4.23 -7.26 13.71
C LEU A 85 5.14 -7.74 12.56
N ILE A 86 4.58 -8.40 11.54
CA ILE A 86 5.34 -8.85 10.36
C ILE A 86 5.99 -7.65 9.66
N ASP A 87 5.23 -6.57 9.42
CA ASP A 87 5.74 -5.36 8.77
C ASP A 87 6.87 -4.72 9.58
N HIS A 88 6.74 -4.71 10.91
CA HIS A 88 7.78 -4.18 11.81
C HIS A 88 9.06 -5.04 11.79
N VAL A 89 8.93 -6.37 11.78
CA VAL A 89 10.08 -7.29 11.64
C VAL A 89 10.75 -7.15 10.27
N VAL A 90 9.99 -7.01 9.19
CA VAL A 90 10.52 -6.75 7.84
C VAL A 90 11.23 -5.39 7.79
N GLY A 91 10.70 -4.39 8.51
CA GLY A 91 11.35 -3.10 8.71
C GLY A 91 12.72 -3.23 9.37
N TYR A 92 12.79 -4.01 10.45
CA TYR A 92 14.05 -4.33 11.14
C TYR A 92 15.05 -5.06 10.23
N CYS A 93 14.58 -5.94 9.33
CA CYS A 93 15.45 -6.59 8.36
C CYS A 93 16.17 -5.56 7.46
N GLN A 94 15.50 -4.44 7.12
CA GLN A 94 16.09 -3.35 6.35
C GLN A 94 16.99 -2.44 7.20
N THR A 95 16.51 -1.97 8.35
CA THR A 95 17.15 -0.90 9.14
C THR A 95 18.12 -1.41 10.19
N HIS A 96 17.89 -2.61 10.71
CA HIS A 96 18.56 -3.16 11.89
C HIS A 96 18.39 -2.28 13.15
N GLU A 97 17.29 -1.53 13.21
CA GLU A 97 16.95 -0.64 14.33
C GLU A 97 15.61 -1.06 14.94
N LEU A 98 15.62 -1.41 16.23
CA LEU A 98 14.41 -1.72 16.99
C LEU A 98 13.84 -0.42 17.55
N SER A 99 12.63 -0.06 17.15
CA SER A 99 11.93 1.09 17.72
C SER A 99 11.08 0.65 18.93
N LEU A 100 10.90 1.55 19.91
CA LEU A 100 10.02 1.29 21.05
C LEU A 100 8.55 1.04 20.65
N ALA A 101 8.17 1.47 19.44
CA ALA A 101 6.90 1.12 18.83
C ALA A 101 6.75 -0.39 18.65
N ASP A 102 7.81 -1.06 18.24
CA ASP A 102 7.86 -2.49 17.92
C ASP A 102 7.75 -3.34 19.19
N GLU A 103 8.40 -2.88 20.27
CA GLU A 103 8.33 -3.53 21.58
C GLU A 103 6.92 -3.50 22.16
N TYR A 104 6.19 -2.40 21.97
CA TYR A 104 4.83 -2.24 22.47
C TYR A 104 3.83 -3.22 21.84
N LEU A 105 4.10 -3.74 20.64
CA LEU A 105 3.17 -4.63 19.93
C LEU A 105 3.01 -5.99 20.63
N ILE A 106 4.03 -6.42 21.38
CA ILE A 106 4.11 -7.76 21.99
C ILE A 106 4.67 -7.78 23.42
N ASN A 107 4.86 -6.63 24.07
CA ASN A 107 5.39 -6.55 25.44
C ASN A 107 4.55 -7.31 26.48
N ASP A 108 3.24 -7.49 26.23
CA ASP A 108 2.36 -8.29 27.07
C ASP A 108 2.71 -9.78 27.05
N LEU A 109 3.38 -10.25 25.96
CA LEU A 109 3.72 -11.65 25.73
C LEU A 109 5.23 -11.92 25.83
N LEU A 110 6.09 -10.99 25.42
CA LEU A 110 7.55 -11.16 25.37
C LEU A 110 8.27 -10.03 26.11
N GLN A 111 9.36 -10.36 26.80
CA GLN A 111 10.25 -9.34 27.38
C GLN A 111 11.16 -8.74 26.31
N HIS A 112 11.68 -7.53 26.54
CA HIS A 112 12.56 -6.79 25.60
C HIS A 112 13.65 -7.67 24.97
N TYR A 113 14.42 -8.43 25.76
CA TYR A 113 15.48 -9.28 25.23
C TYR A 113 14.93 -10.44 24.36
N GLU A 114 13.72 -10.93 24.63
CA GLU A 114 13.07 -11.96 23.80
C GLU A 114 12.63 -11.37 22.46
N ILE A 115 12.17 -10.11 22.47
CA ILE A 115 11.80 -9.34 21.27
C ILE A 115 13.05 -9.10 20.42
N LEU A 116 14.12 -8.56 21.00
CA LEU A 116 15.37 -8.30 20.29
C LEU A 116 15.92 -9.58 19.65
N LYS A 117 15.95 -10.68 20.42
CA LYS A 117 16.40 -11.98 19.91
C LYS A 117 15.56 -12.46 18.72
N LEU A 118 14.24 -12.30 18.78
CA LEU A 118 13.33 -12.66 17.69
C LEU A 118 13.59 -11.83 16.43
N PHE A 119 13.77 -10.51 16.59
CA PHE A 119 14.06 -9.59 15.49
C PHE A 119 15.42 -9.90 14.84
N ASP A 120 16.46 -10.17 15.66
CA ASP A 120 17.78 -10.59 15.18
C ASP A 120 17.76 -11.92 14.42
N GLN A 121 16.96 -12.89 14.89
CA GLN A 121 16.79 -14.17 14.20
C GLN A 121 16.13 -13.98 12.83
N SER A 122 15.09 -13.14 12.75
CA SER A 122 14.45 -12.80 11.47
C SER A 122 15.39 -12.02 10.55
N TYR A 123 16.19 -11.10 11.08
CA TYR A 123 17.22 -10.37 10.34
C TYR A 123 18.24 -11.31 9.70
N ALA A 124 18.81 -12.22 10.51
CA ALA A 124 19.79 -13.19 10.04
C ALA A 124 19.19 -14.09 8.95
N PHE A 125 17.99 -14.63 9.19
CA PHE A 125 17.27 -15.44 8.21
C PHE A 125 17.05 -14.69 6.89
N PHE A 126 16.55 -13.45 6.95
CA PHE A 126 16.28 -12.64 5.76
C PHE A 126 17.54 -12.46 4.91
N TRP A 127 18.65 -12.03 5.51
CA TRP A 127 19.89 -11.78 4.76
C TRP A 127 20.60 -13.05 4.30
N ASP A 128 20.43 -14.18 5.01
CA ASP A 128 20.89 -15.47 4.52
C ASP A 128 20.09 -15.93 3.28
N GLN A 129 18.78 -15.69 3.23
CA GLN A 129 17.98 -15.94 2.03
C GLN A 129 18.40 -15.04 0.85
N ILE A 130 18.71 -13.75 1.10
CA ILE A 130 19.20 -12.87 0.04
C ILE A 130 20.54 -13.36 -0.53
N LYS A 131 21.48 -13.79 0.32
CA LYS A 131 22.76 -14.37 -0.13
C LYS A 131 22.57 -15.66 -0.92
N GLU A 132 21.61 -16.48 -0.52
CA GLU A 132 21.29 -17.71 -1.25
C GLU A 132 20.72 -17.39 -2.64
N TYR A 133 19.81 -16.41 -2.74
CA TYR A 133 19.31 -15.93 -4.02
C TYR A 133 20.45 -15.38 -4.91
N GLU A 134 21.32 -14.55 -4.36
CA GLU A 134 22.50 -14.00 -5.04
C GLU A 134 23.41 -15.11 -5.62
N ARG A 135 23.59 -16.22 -4.89
CA ARG A 135 24.32 -17.40 -5.35
C ARG A 135 23.62 -18.12 -6.50
N ILE A 136 22.29 -18.18 -6.50
CA ILE A 136 21.49 -18.88 -7.52
C ILE A 136 21.34 -18.03 -8.79
N SER A 137 21.19 -16.71 -8.65
CA SER A 137 21.00 -15.79 -9.78
C SER A 137 22.31 -15.37 -10.46
N ASN A 138 23.47 -15.62 -9.82
CA ASN A 138 24.80 -15.12 -10.21
C ASN A 138 24.95 -13.59 -10.16
N ASP A 139 24.14 -12.89 -9.36
CA ASP A 139 24.19 -11.43 -9.19
C ASP A 139 25.10 -11.02 -8.03
N THR A 140 26.42 -11.16 -8.20
CA THR A 140 27.50 -11.05 -7.18
C THR A 140 27.56 -9.76 -6.31
N HIS A 141 26.68 -8.78 -6.51
CA HIS A 141 26.55 -7.59 -5.62
C HIS A 141 25.08 -7.25 -5.30
N LEU A 142 24.17 -8.22 -5.38
CA LEU A 142 22.74 -7.98 -5.22
C LEU A 142 22.41 -7.43 -3.83
N SER A 143 22.99 -8.01 -2.79
CA SER A 143 22.75 -7.60 -1.40
C SER A 143 23.06 -6.12 -1.18
N GLU A 144 24.19 -5.64 -1.69
CA GLU A 144 24.62 -4.24 -1.59
C GLU A 144 23.76 -3.33 -2.47
N THR A 145 23.51 -3.75 -3.72
CA THR A 145 22.70 -3.00 -4.68
C THR A 145 21.27 -2.82 -4.17
N LEU A 146 20.66 -3.85 -3.57
CA LEU A 146 19.33 -3.79 -2.97
C LEU A 146 19.29 -2.75 -1.84
N ARG A 147 20.26 -2.79 -0.91
CA ARG A 147 20.35 -1.80 0.18
C ARG A 147 20.48 -0.38 -0.36
N THR A 148 21.38 -0.17 -1.31
CA THR A 148 21.62 1.15 -1.92
C THR A 148 20.40 1.61 -2.71
N HIS A 149 19.73 0.72 -3.44
CA HIS A 149 18.52 1.04 -4.20
C HIS A 149 17.38 1.46 -3.28
N LEU A 150 17.11 0.68 -2.21
CA LEU A 150 16.09 1.01 -1.22
C LEU A 150 16.36 2.38 -0.59
N LYS A 151 17.62 2.64 -0.20
CA LYS A 151 18.04 3.92 0.39
C LYS A 151 17.91 5.09 -0.58
N ASN A 152 18.46 4.99 -1.78
CA ASN A 152 18.51 6.10 -2.75
C ASN A 152 17.11 6.46 -3.30
N ASN A 153 16.16 5.54 -3.25
CA ASN A 153 14.79 5.76 -3.70
C ASN A 153 13.80 5.99 -2.53
N ASN A 154 14.28 6.15 -1.29
CA ASN A 154 13.45 6.30 -0.08
C ASN A 154 12.36 5.21 0.03
N LEU A 155 12.70 3.97 -0.34
CA LEU A 155 11.77 2.83 -0.29
C LEU A 155 11.87 2.13 1.05
N TYR A 156 10.71 1.84 1.63
CA TYR A 156 10.60 1.09 2.87
C TYR A 156 10.02 -0.30 2.60
N LEU A 157 10.80 -1.34 2.88
CA LEU A 157 10.55 -2.73 2.52
C LEU A 157 9.16 -3.22 2.95
N PRO A 158 8.65 -2.92 4.16
CA PRO A 158 7.29 -3.33 4.55
C PRO A 158 6.19 -2.76 3.64
N ASN A 159 6.38 -1.55 3.11
CA ASN A 159 5.39 -0.94 2.23
C ASN A 159 5.40 -1.56 0.82
N LEU A 160 6.47 -2.26 0.45
CA LEU A 160 6.59 -2.90 -0.85
C LEU A 160 5.82 -4.21 -0.94
N PHE A 161 5.34 -4.78 0.16
CA PHE A 161 4.63 -6.07 0.19
C PHE A 161 3.28 -5.97 0.90
N PRO A 162 2.32 -5.19 0.37
CA PRO A 162 0.99 -5.07 0.97
C PRO A 162 0.24 -6.42 0.95
N HIS A 163 -0.50 -6.71 2.03
CA HIS A 163 -1.35 -7.90 2.15
C HIS A 163 -2.69 -7.81 1.39
N TRP A 164 -2.77 -6.95 0.37
CA TRP A 164 -3.98 -6.71 -0.42
C TRP A 164 -3.64 -6.61 -1.90
N THR A 165 -4.62 -6.86 -2.77
CA THR A 165 -4.47 -6.72 -4.23
C THR A 165 -5.10 -5.44 -4.74
N ILE A 166 -4.60 -4.91 -5.87
CA ILE A 166 -5.15 -3.72 -6.52
C ILE A 166 -6.60 -3.97 -6.94
N GLU A 167 -6.93 -5.19 -7.38
CA GLU A 167 -8.31 -5.58 -7.72
C GLU A 167 -9.24 -5.48 -6.51
N GLN A 168 -8.82 -5.95 -5.32
CA GLN A 168 -9.63 -5.81 -4.12
C GLN A 168 -9.82 -4.32 -3.74
N LEU A 169 -8.74 -3.54 -3.81
CA LEU A 169 -8.75 -2.11 -3.53
C LEU A 169 -9.69 -1.35 -4.50
N PHE A 170 -9.70 -1.72 -5.78
CA PHE A 170 -10.62 -1.22 -6.79
C PHE A 170 -12.07 -1.50 -6.40
N LEU A 171 -12.40 -2.74 -6.06
CA LEU A 171 -13.77 -3.14 -5.74
C LEU A 171 -14.31 -2.41 -4.51
N ASP A 172 -13.52 -2.36 -3.44
CA ASP A 172 -13.92 -1.70 -2.20
C ASP A 172 -14.11 -0.18 -2.39
N TYR A 173 -13.21 0.47 -3.15
CA TYR A 173 -13.37 1.88 -3.47
C TYR A 173 -14.50 2.17 -4.45
N PHE A 174 -14.74 1.29 -5.44
CA PHE A 174 -15.81 1.46 -6.41
C PHE A 174 -17.18 1.53 -5.74
N MET A 175 -17.42 0.68 -4.74
CA MET A 175 -18.64 0.71 -3.94
C MET A 175 -18.80 2.05 -3.18
N ILE A 176 -17.71 2.53 -2.57
CA ILE A 176 -17.71 3.83 -1.88
C ILE A 176 -17.95 4.97 -2.87
N PHE A 177 -17.35 4.89 -4.06
CA PHE A 177 -17.48 5.88 -5.12
C PHE A 177 -18.93 6.01 -5.60
N ILE A 178 -19.64 4.90 -5.82
CA ILE A 178 -21.06 4.93 -6.17
C ILE A 178 -21.87 5.55 -5.01
N ASP A 179 -21.52 5.20 -3.76
CA ASP A 179 -22.23 5.69 -2.58
C ASP A 179 -22.05 7.20 -2.33
N TYR A 180 -21.02 7.84 -2.88
CA TYR A 180 -20.90 9.31 -2.84
C TYR A 180 -22.12 10.01 -3.43
N HIS A 181 -22.75 9.41 -4.45
CA HIS A 181 -23.92 9.97 -5.10
C HIS A 181 -25.23 9.79 -4.31
N LYS A 182 -25.22 9.08 -3.18
CA LYS A 182 -26.37 8.95 -2.27
C LYS A 182 -26.57 10.17 -1.37
N PHE A 183 -25.53 10.98 -1.17
CA PHE A 183 -25.53 12.07 -0.19
C PHE A 183 -25.46 13.44 -0.85
N ASN A 184 -25.95 14.46 -0.14
CA ASN A 184 -25.96 15.83 -0.63
C ASN A 184 -24.53 16.32 -0.82
N ASN A 185 -24.26 16.86 -2.00
CA ASN A 185 -22.98 17.43 -2.36
C ASN A 185 -23.19 18.89 -2.77
N SER A 186 -22.57 19.81 -2.02
CA SER A 186 -22.65 21.25 -2.29
C SER A 186 -22.16 21.64 -3.69
N LYS A 187 -21.36 20.78 -4.36
CA LYS A 187 -20.77 21.00 -5.68
C LYS A 187 -21.43 20.22 -6.81
N VAL A 188 -22.13 19.12 -6.51
CA VAL A 188 -22.93 18.34 -7.49
C VAL A 188 -24.39 18.44 -7.04
N LYS A 189 -25.10 19.44 -7.57
CA LYS A 189 -26.51 19.68 -7.21
C LYS A 189 -27.38 18.56 -7.76
N ASN A 190 -27.76 17.61 -6.91
CA ASN A 190 -28.90 16.74 -7.17
C ASN A 190 -30.10 17.28 -6.40
N PRO A 191 -31.15 17.81 -7.07
CA PRO A 191 -32.29 18.44 -6.39
C PRO A 191 -33.06 17.46 -5.49
N ASN A 192 -32.89 16.15 -5.68
CA ASN A 192 -33.58 15.11 -4.92
C ASN A 192 -32.80 14.67 -3.65
N ILE A 193 -31.59 15.18 -3.41
CA ILE A 193 -30.74 14.77 -2.29
C ILE A 193 -30.37 15.97 -1.43
N THR A 194 -30.95 16.06 -0.23
CA THR A 194 -30.77 17.20 0.68
C THR A 194 -29.95 16.86 1.93
N LYS A 195 -29.74 15.57 2.24
CA LYS A 195 -29.17 15.08 3.50
C LYS A 195 -27.66 14.80 3.41
N GLN A 196 -26.89 15.22 4.43
CA GLN A 196 -25.51 14.80 4.68
C GLN A 196 -25.47 13.41 5.35
N PRO A 197 -24.42 12.59 5.17
CA PRO A 197 -24.37 11.26 5.77
C PRO A 197 -24.31 11.34 7.32
N THR A 198 -25.04 10.47 8.01
CA THR A 198 -24.91 10.31 9.47
C THR A 198 -23.61 9.58 9.83
N PRO A 199 -23.17 9.61 11.11
CA PRO A 199 -22.02 8.84 11.55
C PRO A 199 -22.14 7.34 11.28
N GLU A 200 -23.32 6.75 11.49
CA GLU A 200 -23.60 5.34 11.22
C GLU A 200 -23.52 5.03 9.72
N GLU A 201 -24.09 5.89 8.88
CA GLU A 201 -24.00 5.78 7.42
C GLU A 201 -22.53 5.89 6.95
N CYS A 202 -21.77 6.84 7.49
CA CYS A 202 -20.34 6.98 7.22
C CYS A 202 -19.58 5.70 7.61
N ARG A 203 -19.81 5.18 8.81
CA ARG A 203 -19.17 3.95 9.30
C ARG A 203 -19.48 2.76 8.40
N LEU A 204 -20.72 2.63 7.95
CA LEU A 204 -21.16 1.50 7.14
C LEU A 204 -20.54 1.55 5.74
N VAL A 205 -20.49 2.74 5.11
CA VAL A 205 -19.82 2.94 3.81
C VAL A 205 -18.30 2.74 3.93
N LEU A 206 -17.66 3.39 4.91
CA LEU A 206 -16.21 3.38 5.08
C LEU A 206 -15.64 2.08 5.66
N SER A 207 -16.50 1.21 6.22
CA SER A 207 -16.06 -0.08 6.81
C SER A 207 -15.22 -0.93 5.86
N ARG A 208 -15.46 -0.81 4.54
CA ARG A 208 -14.67 -1.47 3.48
C ARG A 208 -13.20 -1.07 3.47
N LEU A 209 -12.87 0.14 3.95
CA LEU A 209 -11.50 0.63 4.00
C LEU A 209 -10.76 0.26 5.29
N PHE A 210 -11.47 -0.07 6.37
CA PHE A 210 -10.84 -0.25 7.69
C PHE A 210 -9.98 -1.50 7.81
N LYS A 211 -10.05 -2.41 6.83
CA LYS A 211 -9.17 -3.57 6.71
C LYS A 211 -7.80 -3.23 6.08
N TYR A 212 -7.65 -2.06 5.47
CA TYR A 212 -6.38 -1.67 4.85
C TYR A 212 -5.51 -0.93 5.83
N ASN A 213 -4.33 -1.49 6.08
CA ASN A 213 -3.28 -0.80 6.82
C ASN A 213 -2.76 0.38 5.99
N SER A 214 -2.62 1.54 6.63
CA SER A 214 -1.92 2.67 6.01
C SER A 214 -0.44 2.31 5.82
N PRO A 215 0.24 2.77 4.76
CA PRO A 215 1.68 2.58 4.62
C PRO A 215 2.41 3.06 5.89
N LEU A 216 3.38 2.28 6.39
CA LEU A 216 4.22 2.74 7.48
C LEU A 216 5.05 3.92 6.97
N PRO A 217 5.19 5.02 7.72
CA PRO A 217 6.12 6.06 7.32
C PRO A 217 7.54 5.46 7.25
N ALA A 218 8.28 5.83 6.19
CA ALA A 218 9.68 5.45 6.03
C ALA A 218 10.51 6.24 7.05
N TYR A 219 10.55 5.76 8.29
CA TYR A 219 11.37 6.33 9.36
C TYR A 219 12.84 6.03 9.08
N ASN A 220 13.47 6.85 8.26
CA ASN A 220 14.91 6.72 8.06
C ASN A 220 15.69 7.39 9.21
N LYS A 221 15.07 8.30 9.99
CA LYS A 221 15.73 9.06 11.08
C LYS A 221 14.80 9.58 12.18
N SER A 222 13.58 9.97 11.85
CA SER A 222 12.58 10.45 12.83
C SER A 222 11.78 9.30 13.42
N PHE A 223 11.44 9.32 14.71
CA PHE A 223 10.72 8.23 15.37
C PHE A 223 9.80 8.72 16.48
N ILE A 224 8.79 7.91 16.79
CA ILE A 224 7.90 8.11 17.95
C ILE A 224 8.47 7.31 19.11
N ASP A 225 9.03 8.00 20.08
CA ASP A 225 9.50 7.40 21.33
C ASP A 225 8.37 7.39 22.36
N ALA A 226 8.25 6.31 23.11
CA ALA A 226 7.44 6.31 24.33
C ALA A 226 8.36 6.69 25.48
N SER A 227 8.25 7.93 25.95
CA SER A 227 8.92 8.35 27.17
C SER A 227 8.37 7.55 28.35
N SER A 228 8.91 6.38 28.66
CA SER A 228 9.08 5.89 30.03
C SER A 228 9.52 4.42 30.09
N TYR A 229 10.78 4.19 30.47
CA TYR A 229 11.16 3.07 31.36
C TYR A 229 10.65 3.31 32.80
N ASN A 230 9.45 3.88 32.97
CA ASN A 230 8.85 4.16 34.26
C ASN A 230 7.39 3.70 34.25
N LEU A 231 7.22 2.40 34.52
CA LEU A 231 5.93 1.71 34.67
C LEU A 231 4.99 2.39 35.68
N ASN A 232 5.50 3.27 36.55
CA ASN A 232 4.74 3.98 37.59
C ASN A 232 4.45 5.46 37.23
N ALA A 233 4.89 5.96 36.07
CA ALA A 233 4.65 7.34 35.68
C ALA A 233 3.18 7.55 35.28
N THR A 234 2.52 8.46 36.00
CA THR A 234 1.17 8.96 35.75
C THR A 234 1.14 10.21 34.86
N SER A 235 2.31 10.77 34.53
CA SER A 235 2.46 12.04 33.80
C SER A 235 2.26 11.91 32.29
N ALA A 236 1.87 13.01 31.64
CA ALA A 236 1.49 13.12 30.22
C ALA A 236 2.61 12.90 29.18
N GLU A 237 3.83 12.59 29.62
CA GLU A 237 4.93 12.18 28.75
C GLU A 237 4.67 10.73 28.28
N TYR A 238 3.68 10.52 27.42
CA TYR A 238 3.32 9.18 26.93
C TYR A 238 3.97 8.84 25.60
N LEU A 239 4.22 9.85 24.75
CA LEU A 239 4.92 9.73 23.48
C LEU A 239 5.64 11.04 23.18
N SER A 240 6.90 10.95 22.80
CA SER A 240 7.67 12.06 22.23
C SER A 240 7.88 11.80 20.74
N LEU A 241 7.65 12.85 19.95
CA LEU A 241 7.95 12.83 18.53
C LEU A 241 9.36 13.36 18.34
N ASN A 242 10.29 12.48 18.01
CA ASN A 242 11.66 12.85 17.68
C ASN A 242 11.76 13.05 16.16
N ILE A 243 12.03 14.28 15.75
CA ILE A 243 12.23 14.64 14.33
C ILE A 243 13.71 14.93 14.13
N HIS A 244 14.36 14.20 13.24
CA HIS A 244 15.74 14.49 12.89
C HIS A 244 15.82 15.82 12.13
N LEU A 245 16.83 16.66 12.40
CA LEU A 245 16.97 17.97 11.75
C LEU A 245 17.16 17.90 10.22
N ASP A 246 17.60 16.74 9.74
CA ASP A 246 17.86 16.44 8.32
C ASP A 246 16.70 15.67 7.66
N GLU A 247 15.52 15.60 8.29
CA GLU A 247 14.34 14.98 7.71
C GLU A 247 13.82 15.80 6.52
N GLU A 248 13.38 15.14 5.45
CA GLU A 248 12.81 15.84 4.30
C GLU A 248 11.52 16.57 4.71
N LEU A 249 11.43 17.87 4.42
CA LEU A 249 10.29 18.72 4.79
C LEU A 249 8.94 18.16 4.28
N ASN A 250 8.96 17.45 3.16
CA ASN A 250 7.78 16.83 2.56
C ASN A 250 7.23 15.66 3.41
N ASN A 251 8.05 15.06 4.27
CA ASN A 251 7.66 13.95 5.15
C ASN A 251 6.98 14.44 6.43
N LEU A 252 7.21 15.70 6.84
CA LEU A 252 6.72 16.23 8.12
C LEU A 252 5.20 16.10 8.30
N PRO A 253 4.34 16.42 7.31
CA PRO A 253 2.90 16.22 7.49
C PRO A 253 2.52 14.76 7.73
N SER A 254 3.21 13.82 7.06
CA SER A 254 2.99 12.38 7.22
C SER A 254 3.42 11.92 8.62
N ILE A 255 4.61 12.33 9.05
CA ILE A 255 5.19 12.01 10.37
C ILE A 255 4.28 12.53 11.50
N ILE A 256 3.83 13.77 11.42
CA ILE A 256 2.95 14.36 12.44
C ILE A 256 1.58 13.66 12.45
N ASN A 257 1.02 13.35 11.27
CA ASN A 257 -0.26 12.64 11.18
C ASN A 257 -0.16 11.22 11.76
N ASP A 258 0.95 10.53 11.50
CA ASP A 258 1.22 9.21 12.05
C ASP A 258 1.39 9.25 13.57
N PHE A 259 2.12 10.25 14.09
CA PHE A 259 2.24 10.50 15.52
C PHE A 259 0.88 10.72 16.19
N LEU A 260 0.03 11.57 15.62
CA LEU A 260 -1.30 11.82 16.15
C LEU A 260 -2.17 10.55 16.16
N HIS A 261 -2.03 9.68 15.16
CA HIS A 261 -2.71 8.38 15.11
C HIS A 261 -2.23 7.44 16.20
N HIS A 262 -0.92 7.20 16.27
CA HIS A 262 -0.30 6.31 17.25
C HIS A 262 -0.55 6.78 18.67
N MET A 263 -0.59 8.10 18.90
CA MET A 263 -0.92 8.67 20.20
C MET A 263 -2.34 8.31 20.66
N VAL A 264 -3.33 8.41 19.77
CA VAL A 264 -4.70 8.04 20.12
C VAL A 264 -4.82 6.53 20.28
N ALA A 265 -4.28 5.74 19.35
CA ALA A 265 -4.36 4.29 19.36
C ALA A 265 -3.70 3.70 20.62
N ARG A 266 -2.46 4.10 20.93
CA ARG A 266 -1.73 3.63 22.13
C ARG A 266 -2.37 4.09 23.43
N LYS A 267 -2.95 5.29 23.47
CA LYS A 267 -3.72 5.75 24.63
C LYS A 267 -4.94 4.85 24.87
N VAL A 268 -5.67 4.50 23.80
CA VAL A 268 -6.79 3.57 23.88
C VAL A 268 -6.31 2.18 24.32
N ASP A 269 -5.27 1.62 23.71
CA ASP A 269 -4.78 0.28 24.04
C ASP A 269 -4.19 0.18 25.46
N ARG A 270 -3.47 1.21 25.94
CA ARG A 270 -3.03 1.27 27.34
C ARG A 270 -4.22 1.35 28.30
N LEU A 271 -5.24 2.13 28.00
CA LEU A 271 -6.44 2.18 28.83
C LEU A 271 -7.22 0.86 28.79
N ARG A 272 -7.05 0.06 27.73
CA ARG A 272 -7.62 -1.29 27.60
C ARG A 272 -6.85 -2.33 28.39
N ASN A 273 -5.53 -2.16 28.60
CA ASN A 273 -4.65 -3.19 29.17
C ASN A 273 -4.85 -4.56 28.47
N GLY A 274 -4.96 -4.57 27.14
CA GLY A 274 -5.21 -5.80 26.37
C GLY A 274 -6.63 -6.39 26.51
N LEU A 275 -7.55 -5.72 27.23
CA LEU A 275 -8.95 -6.14 27.38
C LEU A 275 -9.85 -5.37 26.41
N ASN A 276 -10.89 -6.03 25.90
CA ASN A 276 -11.86 -5.40 24.99
C ASN A 276 -12.91 -4.59 25.78
N ALA A 277 -12.44 -3.58 26.53
CA ALA A 277 -13.26 -2.72 27.39
C ALA A 277 -13.56 -1.38 26.72
N ALA A 278 -14.76 -0.85 26.96
CA ALA A 278 -15.12 0.52 26.56
C ALA A 278 -14.37 1.52 27.44
N ILE A 279 -13.72 2.50 26.81
CA ILE A 279 -12.97 3.53 27.51
C ILE A 279 -13.64 4.88 27.25
N PRO A 280 -13.80 5.73 28.28
CA PRO A 280 -14.25 7.10 28.09
C PRO A 280 -13.23 7.88 27.24
N ILE A 281 -13.65 8.31 26.04
CA ILE A 281 -12.85 9.15 25.15
C ILE A 281 -13.13 10.62 25.48
N ASN A 282 -12.08 11.42 25.65
CA ASN A 282 -12.23 12.87 25.74
C ASN A 282 -12.59 13.43 24.35
N GLU A 283 -13.87 13.69 24.13
CA GLU A 283 -14.39 14.15 22.83
C GLU A 283 -13.74 15.45 22.35
N VAL A 284 -13.46 16.40 23.25
CA VAL A 284 -12.82 17.68 22.90
C VAL A 284 -11.39 17.45 22.39
N GLN A 285 -10.63 16.59 23.05
CA GLN A 285 -9.28 16.22 22.60
C GLN A 285 -9.33 15.52 21.25
N PHE A 286 -10.26 14.58 21.07
CA PHE A 286 -10.43 13.85 19.82
C PHE A 286 -10.81 14.77 18.65
N GLN A 287 -11.72 15.72 18.87
CA GLN A 287 -12.09 16.72 17.86
C GLN A 287 -10.91 17.59 17.44
N LYS A 288 -10.06 18.02 18.38
CA LYS A 288 -8.85 18.79 18.05
C LYS A 288 -7.88 17.96 17.20
N ILE A 289 -7.63 16.71 17.59
CA ILE A 289 -6.77 15.80 16.81
C ILE A 289 -7.34 15.60 15.42
N HIS A 290 -8.64 15.36 15.30
CA HIS A 290 -9.32 15.22 14.01
C HIS A 290 -9.14 16.46 13.13
N GLN A 291 -9.38 17.66 13.68
CA GLN A 291 -9.20 18.93 12.96
C GLN A 291 -7.76 19.12 12.47
N THR A 292 -6.77 18.88 13.33
CA THR A 292 -5.35 18.95 12.94
C THR A 292 -5.03 17.95 11.84
N ARG A 293 -5.52 16.72 11.94
CA ARG A 293 -5.33 15.69 10.91
C ARG A 293 -5.96 16.08 9.59
N SER A 294 -7.19 16.59 9.59
CA SER A 294 -7.83 17.09 8.36
C SER A 294 -7.01 18.20 7.71
N GLN A 295 -6.40 19.10 8.48
CA GLN A 295 -5.52 20.14 7.95
C GLN A 295 -4.21 19.55 7.38
N LEU A 296 -3.59 18.61 8.06
CA LEU A 296 -2.38 17.93 7.59
C LEU A 296 -2.64 17.13 6.31
N ASP A 297 -3.79 16.45 6.21
CA ASP A 297 -4.20 15.75 5.00
C ASP A 297 -4.44 16.75 3.85
N ILE A 298 -5.00 17.93 4.10
CA ILE A 298 -5.10 18.98 3.07
C ILE A 298 -3.71 19.40 2.58
N VAL A 299 -2.74 19.58 3.47
CA VAL A 299 -1.37 19.97 3.13
C VAL A 299 -0.67 18.85 2.35
N GLY A 300 -0.72 17.62 2.84
CA GLY A 300 -0.12 16.46 2.18
C GLY A 300 -0.74 16.16 0.81
N ASN A 301 -2.03 16.41 0.64
CA ASN A 301 -2.75 16.14 -0.60
C ASN A 301 -2.82 17.35 -1.54
N ALA A 302 -2.31 18.52 -1.15
CA ALA A 302 -2.38 19.75 -1.94
C ALA A 302 -1.64 19.64 -3.28
N SER A 303 -0.66 18.75 -3.39
CA SER A 303 0.15 18.51 -4.60
C SER A 303 -0.18 17.20 -5.32
N SER A 304 -1.04 16.34 -4.73
CA SER A 304 -1.36 15.03 -5.30
C SER A 304 -1.96 15.15 -6.70
N THR A 305 -1.59 14.27 -7.62
CA THR A 305 -2.18 14.18 -8.95
C THR A 305 -3.57 13.52 -8.92
N LEU A 306 -3.95 12.92 -7.79
CA LEU A 306 -5.18 12.15 -7.58
C LEU A 306 -6.28 12.94 -6.84
N LYS A 307 -6.39 14.26 -7.03
CA LYS A 307 -7.29 15.14 -6.23
C LYS A 307 -8.79 14.91 -6.40
N ARG A 308 -9.20 14.13 -7.40
CA ARG A 308 -10.60 13.89 -7.72
C ARG A 308 -10.96 12.42 -7.53
N ALA A 309 -12.19 12.16 -7.13
CA ALA A 309 -12.66 10.81 -6.88
C ALA A 309 -12.58 9.91 -8.13
N ASP A 310 -12.85 10.48 -9.32
CA ASP A 310 -12.74 9.79 -10.61
C ASP A 310 -11.28 9.48 -10.97
N THR A 311 -10.34 10.37 -10.68
CA THR A 311 -8.90 10.11 -10.92
C THR A 311 -8.36 8.98 -10.05
N VAL A 312 -8.87 8.81 -8.83
CA VAL A 312 -8.54 7.65 -7.97
C VAL A 312 -9.08 6.35 -8.59
N LEU A 313 -10.30 6.38 -9.12
CA LEU A 313 -10.88 5.22 -9.79
C LEU A 313 -10.11 4.86 -11.07
N SER A 314 -9.81 5.85 -11.91
CA SER A 314 -8.97 5.70 -13.10
C SER A 314 -7.59 5.15 -12.77
N ALA A 315 -6.97 5.60 -11.68
CA ALA A 315 -5.69 5.08 -11.21
C ALA A 315 -5.75 3.60 -10.87
N LEU A 316 -6.77 3.15 -10.13
CA LEU A 316 -6.96 1.74 -9.80
C LEU A 316 -7.17 0.89 -11.06
N ILE A 317 -8.04 1.33 -11.97
CA ILE A 317 -8.28 0.63 -13.25
C ILE A 317 -6.98 0.51 -14.05
N SER A 318 -6.22 1.60 -14.14
CA SER A 318 -4.96 1.62 -14.90
C SER A 318 -3.88 0.74 -14.27
N LEU A 319 -3.83 0.68 -12.93
CA LEU A 319 -2.92 -0.22 -12.21
C LEU A 319 -3.31 -1.70 -12.37
N ILE A 320 -4.61 -2.04 -12.46
CA ILE A 320 -5.05 -3.40 -12.82
C ILE A 320 -4.59 -3.72 -14.24
N PHE A 321 -4.78 -2.81 -15.19
CA PHE A 321 -4.29 -3.00 -16.56
C PHE A 321 -2.79 -3.26 -16.60
N TYR A 322 -2.01 -2.40 -15.91
CA TYR A 322 -0.57 -2.57 -15.76
C TYR A 322 -0.21 -3.94 -15.20
N GLU A 323 -0.87 -4.39 -14.12
CA GLU A 323 -0.57 -5.66 -13.48
C GLU A 323 -0.77 -6.85 -14.43
N GLN A 324 -1.80 -6.80 -15.27
CA GLN A 324 -2.07 -7.87 -16.24
C GLN A 324 -1.05 -7.86 -17.39
N VAL A 325 -0.70 -6.69 -17.92
CA VAL A 325 0.38 -6.53 -18.91
C VAL A 325 1.71 -7.03 -18.34
N PHE A 326 2.03 -6.65 -17.10
CA PHE A 326 3.25 -7.07 -16.42
C PHE A 326 3.33 -8.59 -16.26
N LYS A 327 2.23 -9.22 -15.82
CA LYS A 327 2.13 -10.68 -15.72
C LYS A 327 2.28 -11.35 -17.08
N SER A 328 1.63 -10.83 -18.12
CA SER A 328 1.62 -11.48 -19.44
C SER A 328 2.92 -11.30 -20.23
N LYS A 329 3.58 -10.14 -20.11
CA LYS A 329 4.82 -9.81 -20.82
C LYS A 329 6.08 -10.17 -20.03
N ILE A 330 6.20 -9.67 -18.79
CA ILE A 330 7.45 -9.77 -18.03
C ILE A 330 7.57 -11.11 -17.32
N LEU A 331 6.56 -11.48 -16.52
CA LEU A 331 6.64 -12.70 -15.71
C LEU A 331 6.57 -13.99 -16.53
N LYS A 332 5.78 -14.01 -17.62
CA LYS A 332 5.78 -15.12 -18.59
C LYS A 332 6.97 -15.11 -19.57
N GLY A 333 7.74 -14.02 -19.61
CA GLY A 333 8.95 -13.90 -20.42
C GLY A 333 10.14 -14.54 -19.73
N ASN A 334 11.25 -13.81 -19.65
CA ASN A 334 12.44 -14.17 -18.88
C ASN A 334 12.69 -13.12 -17.78
N PRO A 335 11.99 -13.23 -16.63
CA PRO A 335 12.08 -12.24 -15.56
C PRO A 335 13.50 -12.14 -14.96
N THR A 336 14.25 -13.25 -14.87
CA THR A 336 15.64 -13.24 -14.37
C THR A 336 16.56 -12.44 -15.30
N LYS A 337 16.49 -12.64 -16.62
CA LYS A 337 17.28 -11.85 -17.58
C LYS A 337 16.85 -10.38 -17.59
N PHE A 338 15.53 -10.11 -17.52
CA PHE A 338 14.99 -8.75 -17.43
C PHE A 338 15.53 -8.03 -16.19
N GLN A 339 15.53 -8.70 -15.03
CA GLN A 339 16.12 -8.20 -13.80
C GLN A 339 17.61 -7.95 -13.92
N GLY A 340 18.39 -8.89 -14.50
CA GLY A 340 19.83 -8.73 -14.67
C GLY A 340 20.22 -7.51 -15.51
N ILE A 341 19.40 -7.16 -16.51
CA ILE A 341 19.58 -5.93 -17.30
C ILE A 341 19.30 -4.68 -16.44
N ASN A 342 18.18 -4.66 -15.70
CA ASN A 342 17.86 -3.55 -14.78
C ASN A 342 18.94 -3.37 -13.70
N TYR A 343 19.43 -4.48 -13.17
CA TYR A 343 20.50 -4.54 -12.18
C TYR A 343 21.80 -3.92 -12.73
N SER A 344 22.18 -4.30 -13.95
CA SER A 344 23.35 -3.71 -14.64
C SER A 344 23.21 -2.20 -14.83
N LYS A 345 21.99 -1.74 -15.13
CA LYS A 345 21.68 -0.29 -15.21
C LYS A 345 21.87 0.41 -13.87
N ILE A 346 21.35 -0.17 -12.79
CA ILE A 346 21.48 0.39 -11.44
C ILE A 346 22.96 0.47 -11.02
N LEU A 347 23.75 -0.57 -11.28
CA LEU A 347 25.19 -0.56 -10.98
C LEU A 347 25.91 0.56 -11.74
N LEU A 348 25.56 0.78 -13.01
CA LEU A 348 26.11 1.86 -13.80
C LEU A 348 25.72 3.23 -13.23
N GLU A 349 24.45 3.42 -12.87
CA GLU A 349 23.94 4.66 -12.25
C GLU A 349 24.57 4.93 -10.87
N GLN A 350 24.96 3.89 -10.15
CA GLN A 350 25.66 3.97 -8.86
C GLN A 350 27.18 4.12 -9.01
N SER A 351 27.73 3.92 -10.22
CA SER A 351 29.16 4.08 -10.45
C SER A 351 29.54 5.57 -10.44
N ASN A 352 30.65 5.90 -9.78
CA ASN A 352 31.19 7.28 -9.75
C ASN A 352 31.87 7.69 -11.07
N ILE A 353 31.57 7.01 -12.17
CA ILE A 353 32.20 7.22 -13.47
C ILE A 353 31.34 8.22 -14.25
N GLU A 354 31.92 9.36 -14.64
CA GLU A 354 31.27 10.25 -15.59
C GLU A 354 31.26 9.59 -16.97
N ILE A 355 30.08 9.20 -17.43
CA ILE A 355 29.86 8.63 -18.75
C ILE A 355 29.35 9.75 -19.67
N PRO A 356 30.01 10.01 -20.81
CA PRO A 356 29.53 10.98 -21.78
C PRO A 356 28.08 10.73 -22.20
N ASP A 357 27.28 11.78 -22.38
CA ASP A 357 25.85 11.68 -22.71
C ASP A 357 25.58 10.82 -23.97
N VAL A 358 26.48 10.85 -24.96
CA VAL A 358 26.38 10.05 -26.19
C VAL A 358 26.54 8.55 -25.92
N GLU A 359 27.44 8.18 -25.02
CA GLU A 359 27.66 6.79 -24.63
C GLU A 359 26.50 6.29 -23.77
N LYS A 360 25.98 7.14 -22.87
CA LYS A 360 24.79 6.86 -22.07
C LYS A 360 23.56 6.63 -22.95
N ALA A 361 23.33 7.46 -23.96
CA ALA A 361 22.22 7.28 -24.91
C ALA A 361 22.34 5.98 -25.71
N THR A 362 23.57 5.61 -26.10
CA THR A 362 23.85 4.35 -26.80
C THR A 362 23.58 3.14 -25.91
N PHE A 363 24.01 3.20 -24.66
CA PHE A 363 23.76 2.19 -23.63
C PHE A 363 22.27 2.03 -23.33
N ASP A 364 21.54 3.14 -23.14
CA ASP A 364 20.09 3.12 -22.90
C ASP A 364 19.33 2.49 -24.08
N LEU A 365 19.79 2.71 -25.32
CA LEU A 365 19.18 2.12 -26.52
C LEU A 365 19.47 0.62 -26.62
N ALA A 366 20.69 0.18 -26.28
CA ALA A 366 21.03 -1.23 -26.21
C ALA A 366 20.22 -1.97 -25.14
N ILE A 367 20.09 -1.37 -23.93
CA ILE A 367 19.23 -1.89 -22.87
C ILE A 367 17.79 -2.04 -23.34
N ALA A 368 17.24 -1.01 -24.01
CA ALA A 368 15.86 -1.08 -24.48
C ALA A 368 15.64 -2.24 -25.46
N HIS A 369 16.60 -2.49 -26.34
CA HIS A 369 16.58 -3.64 -27.24
C HIS A 369 16.64 -4.97 -26.47
N ASP A 370 17.58 -5.10 -25.53
CA ASP A 370 17.77 -6.33 -24.76
C ASP A 370 16.56 -6.65 -23.86
N LEU A 371 15.94 -5.63 -23.26
CA LEU A 371 14.70 -5.79 -22.49
C LEU A 371 13.57 -6.32 -23.37
N ALA A 372 13.43 -5.81 -24.61
CA ALA A 372 12.41 -6.26 -25.55
C ALA A 372 12.60 -7.73 -26.01
N GLU A 373 13.81 -8.28 -25.91
CA GLU A 373 14.08 -9.71 -26.14
C GLU A 373 13.70 -10.59 -24.93
N CYS A 374 13.57 -10.00 -23.74
CA CYS A 374 13.25 -10.73 -22.52
C CYS A 374 11.76 -10.89 -22.27
N ILE A 375 10.92 -10.12 -22.98
CA ILE A 375 9.47 -10.16 -22.78
C ILE A 375 8.81 -11.25 -23.62
N ASN A 376 7.70 -11.79 -23.11
CA ASN A 376 6.81 -12.63 -23.89
C ASN A 376 6.02 -11.77 -24.90
N ARG A 377 6.15 -12.10 -26.19
CA ARG A 377 5.47 -11.40 -27.30
C ARG A 377 4.21 -12.11 -27.80
N ASN A 378 3.87 -13.27 -27.22
CA ASN A 378 2.79 -14.11 -27.71
C ASN A 378 1.45 -13.90 -26.97
N ASP A 379 1.48 -13.27 -25.78
CA ASP A 379 0.28 -12.97 -24.97
C ASP A 379 0.23 -11.46 -24.63
N ASP A 380 -0.16 -10.63 -25.59
CA ASP A 380 -0.41 -9.22 -25.34
C ASP A 380 -1.77 -9.03 -24.66
N TYR A 381 -1.75 -8.50 -23.43
CA TYR A 381 -2.95 -8.11 -22.73
C TYR A 381 -3.47 -6.77 -23.27
N ASP A 382 -4.66 -6.79 -23.88
CA ASP A 382 -5.24 -5.64 -24.55
C ASP A 382 -6.42 -5.02 -23.78
N LEU A 383 -6.90 -3.87 -24.26
CA LEU A 383 -8.05 -3.19 -23.65
C LEU A 383 -9.36 -4.00 -23.75
N THR A 384 -9.48 -4.94 -24.68
CA THR A 384 -10.67 -5.79 -24.79
C THR A 384 -10.67 -6.79 -23.64
N GLN A 385 -9.57 -7.52 -23.45
CA GLN A 385 -9.37 -8.43 -22.31
C GLN A 385 -9.48 -7.69 -20.98
N HIS A 386 -9.06 -6.41 -20.95
CA HIS A 386 -9.24 -5.56 -19.79
C HIS A 386 -10.70 -5.26 -19.44
N MET A 387 -11.52 -4.96 -20.45
CA MET A 387 -12.97 -4.77 -20.23
C MET A 387 -13.64 -6.05 -19.71
N ASP A 388 -13.27 -7.20 -20.26
CA ASP A 388 -13.79 -8.50 -19.80
C ASP A 388 -13.38 -8.76 -18.33
N ARG A 389 -12.12 -8.50 -17.99
CA ARG A 389 -11.63 -8.63 -16.60
C ARG A 389 -12.34 -7.69 -15.63
N LEU A 390 -12.56 -6.42 -16.00
CA LEU A 390 -13.29 -5.47 -15.18
C LEU A 390 -14.75 -5.91 -14.98
N TYR A 391 -15.38 -6.45 -16.02
CA TYR A 391 -16.72 -6.98 -15.93
C TYR A 391 -16.79 -8.17 -14.97
N ASP A 392 -15.89 -9.14 -15.10
CA ASP A 392 -15.81 -10.30 -14.22
C ASP A 392 -15.62 -9.88 -12.76
N LEU A 393 -14.68 -8.96 -12.50
CA LEU A 393 -14.42 -8.42 -11.16
C LEU A 393 -15.67 -7.75 -10.55
N LEU A 394 -16.40 -6.96 -11.34
CA LEU A 394 -17.59 -6.25 -10.85
C LEU A 394 -18.81 -7.17 -10.71
N SER A 395 -18.91 -8.21 -11.55
CA SER A 395 -20.00 -9.18 -11.52
C SER A 395 -20.00 -10.04 -10.26
N SER A 396 -18.88 -10.12 -9.53
CA SER A 396 -18.79 -10.86 -8.28
C SER A 396 -19.46 -10.16 -7.09
N PHE A 397 -20.03 -8.96 -7.28
CA PHE A 397 -20.74 -8.21 -6.24
C PHE A 397 -22.26 -8.28 -6.43
N GLU A 398 -22.95 -8.91 -5.48
CA GLU A 398 -24.42 -9.03 -5.47
C GLU A 398 -25.14 -7.67 -5.41
N ASP A 399 -24.49 -6.66 -4.82
CA ASP A 399 -25.06 -5.32 -4.63
C ASP A 399 -25.07 -4.45 -5.90
N ILE A 400 -24.36 -4.87 -6.98
CA ILE A 400 -24.22 -4.09 -8.21
C ILE A 400 -25.10 -4.68 -9.32
N GLN A 401 -26.06 -3.90 -9.78
CA GLN A 401 -26.76 -4.19 -11.03
C GLN A 401 -25.87 -3.80 -12.20
N MET A 402 -25.63 -4.78 -13.06
CA MET A 402 -24.71 -4.68 -14.19
C MET A 402 -25.46 -4.82 -15.50
N SER A 403 -25.11 -3.99 -16.48
CA SER A 403 -25.48 -4.22 -17.88
C SER A 403 -24.32 -3.84 -18.79
N THR A 404 -24.23 -4.51 -19.94
CA THR A 404 -23.14 -4.30 -20.91
C THR A 404 -23.68 -3.80 -22.23
N ALA A 405 -22.92 -2.92 -22.90
CA ALA A 405 -23.10 -2.68 -24.33
C ALA A 405 -21.96 -3.35 -25.09
N THR A 406 -22.29 -4.11 -26.15
CA THR A 406 -21.31 -4.81 -27.01
C THR A 406 -21.24 -4.15 -28.39
N GLN A 407 -20.06 -4.18 -29.02
CA GLN A 407 -19.83 -3.56 -30.34
C GLN A 407 -20.67 -4.21 -31.45
N ASN A 408 -21.01 -5.49 -31.27
CA ASN A 408 -21.93 -6.30 -32.07
C ASN A 408 -22.32 -7.55 -31.24
N ALA A 409 -23.60 -7.94 -31.25
CA ALA A 409 -24.12 -9.08 -30.48
C ALA A 409 -23.39 -10.43 -30.79
N ILE A 410 -22.78 -10.53 -31.97
CA ILE A 410 -22.04 -11.72 -32.45
C ILE A 410 -20.61 -11.77 -31.90
N SER A 411 -19.99 -10.61 -31.61
CA SER A 411 -18.60 -10.56 -31.15
C SER A 411 -18.41 -10.86 -29.67
N GLY A 412 -19.47 -10.71 -28.86
CA GLY A 412 -19.44 -10.87 -27.40
C GLY A 412 -18.57 -9.85 -26.64
N LYS A 413 -17.81 -8.99 -27.32
CA LYS A 413 -16.83 -8.06 -26.72
C LYS A 413 -17.51 -6.89 -26.00
N ILE A 414 -17.13 -6.67 -24.74
CA ILE A 414 -17.68 -5.61 -23.90
C ILE A 414 -17.04 -4.27 -24.28
N GLU A 415 -17.87 -3.32 -24.74
CA GLU A 415 -17.43 -1.95 -25.06
C GLU A 415 -17.75 -0.97 -23.94
N SER A 416 -18.80 -1.24 -23.17
CA SER A 416 -19.05 -0.50 -21.93
C SER A 416 -19.77 -1.34 -20.89
N ILE A 417 -19.45 -1.04 -19.64
CA ILE A 417 -20.04 -1.60 -18.44
C ILE A 417 -20.82 -0.48 -17.76
N LEU A 418 -22.10 -0.72 -17.51
CA LEU A 418 -22.99 0.16 -16.76
C LEU A 418 -23.26 -0.48 -15.40
N CYS A 419 -22.88 0.22 -14.34
CA CYS A 419 -22.96 -0.26 -12.96
C CYS A 419 -23.89 0.65 -12.15
N THR A 420 -24.86 0.07 -11.47
CA THR A 420 -25.72 0.79 -10.53
C THR A 420 -25.78 0.03 -9.21
N ASN A 421 -25.49 0.68 -8.08
CA ASN A 421 -25.74 0.07 -6.78
C ASN A 421 -27.26 0.04 -6.52
N ASN A 422 -27.79 -1.05 -5.97
CA ASN A 422 -29.22 -1.19 -5.66
C ASN A 422 -29.75 0.05 -4.90
N GLY A 423 -30.68 0.78 -5.52
CA GLY A 423 -31.28 2.00 -4.94
C GLY A 423 -30.46 3.29 -5.08
N ALA A 424 -29.32 3.29 -5.77
CA ALA A 424 -28.57 4.50 -6.08
C ALA A 424 -29.20 5.28 -7.26
N PRO A 425 -29.20 6.63 -7.22
CA PRO A 425 -29.80 7.46 -8.27
C PRO A 425 -28.92 7.60 -9.52
N HIS A 426 -27.71 7.02 -9.51
CA HIS A 426 -26.71 7.21 -10.55
C HIS A 426 -26.14 5.88 -11.05
N THR A 427 -26.10 5.74 -12.37
CA THR A 427 -25.43 4.65 -13.06
C THR A 427 -24.06 5.13 -13.52
N HIS A 428 -23.01 4.44 -13.07
CA HIS A 428 -21.65 4.70 -13.52
C HIS A 428 -21.38 3.94 -14.83
N LYS A 429 -20.68 4.58 -15.77
CA LYS A 429 -20.31 3.97 -17.06
C LYS A 429 -18.80 3.88 -17.17
N ILE A 430 -18.28 2.67 -17.34
CA ILE A 430 -16.90 2.41 -17.76
C ILE A 430 -16.94 2.06 -19.24
N SER A 431 -16.23 2.78 -20.10
CA SER A 431 -16.17 2.48 -21.53
C SER A 431 -14.75 2.30 -22.02
N LYS A 432 -14.57 1.34 -22.94
CA LYS A 432 -13.29 1.04 -23.57
C LYS A 432 -12.67 2.26 -24.26
N ASP A 433 -13.50 3.04 -24.97
CA ASP A 433 -13.07 4.29 -25.61
C ASP A 433 -12.50 5.30 -24.61
N SER A 434 -13.07 5.39 -23.40
CA SER A 434 -12.56 6.27 -22.34
C SER A 434 -11.24 5.75 -21.79
N LEU A 435 -11.14 4.43 -21.57
CA LEU A 435 -9.92 3.80 -21.06
C LEU A 435 -8.75 3.89 -22.05
N LYS A 436 -9.02 3.97 -23.36
CA LYS A 436 -7.98 4.07 -24.40
C LYS A 436 -7.04 5.26 -24.21
N SER A 437 -7.56 6.43 -23.81
CA SER A 437 -6.73 7.58 -23.45
C SER A 437 -6.41 7.59 -21.96
N THR A 438 -7.38 7.25 -21.12
CA THR A 438 -7.25 7.41 -19.66
C THR A 438 -6.16 6.52 -19.06
N VAL A 439 -6.02 5.27 -19.53
CA VAL A 439 -5.06 4.33 -18.94
C VAL A 439 -3.60 4.76 -19.17
N PRO A 440 -3.16 5.05 -20.42
CA PRO A 440 -1.82 5.59 -20.66
C PRO A 440 -1.57 6.90 -19.91
N ASP A 441 -2.50 7.85 -19.98
CA ASP A 441 -2.34 9.17 -19.37
C ASP A 441 -2.23 9.08 -17.84
N THR A 442 -3.04 8.22 -17.22
CA THR A 442 -3.02 8.03 -15.77
C THR A 442 -1.74 7.34 -15.32
N LEU A 443 -1.25 6.34 -16.06
CA LEU A 443 -0.01 5.67 -15.71
C LEU A 443 1.20 6.57 -15.86
N GLU A 444 1.29 7.39 -16.91
CA GLU A 444 2.36 8.38 -17.06
C GLU A 444 2.38 9.39 -15.89
N LEU A 445 1.19 9.78 -15.43
CA LEU A 445 0.99 10.69 -14.31
C LEU A 445 1.26 10.05 -12.93
N LEU A 446 1.03 8.75 -12.78
CA LEU A 446 1.36 7.98 -11.58
C LEU A 446 2.85 7.64 -11.51
N SER A 447 3.41 7.13 -12.62
CA SER A 447 4.80 6.74 -12.74
C SER A 447 5.22 6.54 -14.20
N LYS A 448 6.22 7.33 -14.62
CA LYS A 448 6.88 7.15 -15.92
C LYS A 448 7.54 5.77 -16.06
N LYS A 449 7.99 5.15 -14.96
CA LYS A 449 8.61 3.82 -15.01
C LYS A 449 7.57 2.77 -15.38
N LEU A 450 6.40 2.81 -14.75
CA LEU A 450 5.30 1.88 -15.05
C LEU A 450 4.77 2.05 -16.47
N SER A 451 4.61 3.31 -16.91
CA SER A 451 4.21 3.66 -18.28
C SER A 451 5.16 3.06 -19.33
N LYS A 452 6.48 3.11 -19.09
CA LYS A 452 7.47 2.51 -20.00
C LYS A 452 7.30 1.02 -20.15
N VAL A 453 7.06 0.28 -19.05
CA VAL A 453 6.94 -1.18 -19.06
C VAL A 453 5.80 -1.68 -19.97
N ILE A 454 4.70 -0.93 -20.05
CA ILE A 454 3.59 -1.30 -20.94
C ILE A 454 3.98 -1.16 -22.43
N ASN A 455 4.86 -0.22 -22.71
CA ASN A 455 5.30 0.15 -24.06
C ASN A 455 6.60 -0.56 -24.50
N ILE A 456 7.15 -1.45 -23.67
CA ILE A 456 8.18 -2.44 -24.09
C ILE A 456 7.52 -3.45 -25.02
#